data_AF-A0A2E6BE06-F1
#
_entry.id   AF-A0A2E6BE06-F1
#
_cell.length_a   1.000
_cell.length_b   1.000
_cell.length_c   1.000
_cell.angle_alpha   90.00
_cell.angle_beta   90.00
_cell.angle_gamma   90.00
#
_symmetry.space_group_name_H-M   'P 1'
#
loop_
_entity.id
_entity.type
_entity.pdbx_description
1 polymer ?
#
loop_
_entity_poly.entity_id
_entity_poly.type
_entity_poly.pdbx_seq_one_letter_code
_entity_poly.pdbx_strand_id
1 'polypeptide(L)'
;MKVIVSGLVVVLLLLQWRLWIGEGGVRDLRLLEEQLAAQQAENSALRQRNQLLEREVLDLKNGLDAIEERARSDLGMVGEDETFYMLIE
;
A
#
# COMPACT_ATOMS: atom_id res chain seq x y z
N MET A 1 58.13 -18.03 5.64
CA MET A 1 56.79 -18.42 6.18
C MET A 1 56.09 -17.27 6.89
N LYS A 2 56.68 -16.64 7.92
CA LYS A 2 56.02 -15.57 8.72
C LYS A 2 55.58 -14.33 7.92
N VAL A 3 56.35 -13.91 6.92
CA VAL A 3 56.06 -12.73 6.08
C VAL A 3 54.84 -12.93 5.17
N ILE A 4 54.64 -14.15 4.67
CA ILE A 4 53.48 -14.51 3.85
C ILE A 4 52.22 -14.52 4.72
N VAL A 5 52.33 -15.07 5.93
CA VAL A 5 51.22 -15.09 6.90
C VAL A 5 50.83 -13.67 7.31
N SER A 6 51.79 -12.79 7.59
CA SER A 6 51.48 -11.38 7.90
C SER A 6 50.82 -10.67 6.73
N GLY A 7 51.26 -10.93 5.50
CA GLY A 7 50.61 -10.37 4.29
C GLY A 7 49.16 -10.83 4.15
N LEU A 8 48.89 -12.11 4.36
CA LEU A 8 47.53 -12.67 4.34
C LEU A 8 46.64 -12.06 5.43
N VAL A 9 47.17 -11.84 6.62
CA VAL A 9 46.43 -11.21 7.73
C VAL A 9 46.06 -9.76 7.37
N VAL A 10 46.97 -9.00 6.76
CA VAL A 10 46.68 -7.61 6.33
C VAL A 10 45.57 -7.60 5.27
N VAL A 11 45.65 -8.49 4.28
CA VAL A 11 44.60 -8.61 3.24
C VAL A 11 43.26 -9.02 3.85
N LEU A 12 43.26 -9.97 4.80
CA LEU A 12 42.05 -10.39 5.50
C LEU A 12 41.41 -9.23 6.26
N LEU A 13 42.22 -8.43 6.97
CA LEU A 13 41.73 -7.27 7.72
C LEU A 13 41.18 -6.18 6.79
N LEU A 14 41.83 -5.93 5.65
CA LEU A 14 41.33 -4.99 4.64
C LEU A 14 39.99 -5.45 4.04
N LEU A 15 39.84 -6.74 3.75
CA LEU A 15 38.58 -7.30 3.25
C LEU A 15 37.48 -7.22 4.30
N GLN A 16 37.79 -7.50 5.57
CA GLN A 16 36.82 -7.36 6.64
C GLN A 16 36.40 -5.91 6.85
N TRP A 17 37.36 -4.99 6.83
CA TRP A 17 37.05 -3.57 6.94
C TRP A 17 36.18 -3.08 5.78
N ARG A 18 36.48 -3.51 4.55
CA ARG A 18 35.67 -3.24 3.36
C ARG A 18 34.27 -3.83 3.45
N LEU A 19 34.09 -5.02 4.03
CA LEU A 19 32.77 -5.64 4.19
C LEU A 19 31.88 -4.87 5.18
N TRP A 20 32.49 -4.20 6.16
CA TRP A 20 31.75 -3.47 7.20
C TRP A 20 31.42 -2.03 6.77
N ILE A 21 32.24 -1.39 5.93
CA ILE A 21 32.14 0.04 5.57
C ILE A 21 31.90 0.27 4.07
N GLY A 22 32.10 -0.73 3.23
CA GLY A 22 31.83 -0.63 1.79
C GLY A 22 30.34 -0.41 1.52
N GLU A 23 30.05 0.29 0.43
CA GLU A 23 28.70 0.51 -0.10
C GLU A 23 27.96 -0.83 -0.21
N GLY A 24 26.87 -1.01 0.55
CA GLY A 24 26.15 -2.28 0.66
C GLY A 24 26.58 -3.19 1.82
N GLY A 25 27.40 -2.69 2.74
CA GLY A 25 27.79 -3.40 3.96
C GLY A 25 26.64 -3.56 4.96
N VAL A 26 26.90 -4.28 6.05
CA VAL A 26 25.92 -4.63 7.10
C VAL A 26 25.25 -3.39 7.75
N ARG A 27 25.89 -2.23 7.67
CA ARG A 27 25.34 -0.97 8.18
C ARG A 27 24.26 -0.39 7.26
N ASP A 28 24.49 -0.40 5.95
CA ASP A 28 23.52 0.10 4.96
C ASP A 28 22.30 -0.80 4.89
N LEU A 29 22.49 -2.12 4.97
CA LEU A 29 21.41 -3.10 5.05
C LEU A 29 20.47 -2.83 6.23
N ARG A 30 21.03 -2.60 7.44
CA ARG A 30 20.22 -2.32 8.63
C ARG A 30 19.47 -0.99 8.52
N LEU A 31 20.11 0.05 7.99
CA LEU A 31 19.45 1.34 7.79
C LEU A 31 18.32 1.23 6.75
N LEU A 32 18.52 0.46 5.69
CA LEU A 32 17.52 0.24 4.65
C LEU A 32 16.35 -0.63 5.17
N GLU A 33 16.63 -1.64 5.99
CA GLU A 33 15.61 -2.44 6.68
C GLU A 33 14.75 -1.59 7.62
N GLU A 34 15.36 -0.68 8.39
CA GLU A 34 14.64 0.25 9.26
C GLU A 34 13.74 1.20 8.45
N GLN A 35 14.23 1.75 7.34
CA GLN A 35 13.44 2.60 6.45
C GLN A 35 12.27 1.82 5.81
N LEU A 36 12.53 0.59 5.38
CA LEU A 36 11.50 -0.27 4.81
C LEU A 36 10.43 -0.59 5.85
N ALA A 37 10.81 -0.92 7.09
CA ALA A 37 9.87 -1.19 8.17
C ALA A 37 8.98 0.03 8.48
N ALA A 38 9.57 1.23 8.51
CA ALA A 38 8.80 2.47 8.71
C ALA A 38 7.80 2.73 7.57
N GLN A 39 8.23 2.58 6.32
CA GLN A 39 7.33 2.74 5.16
C GLN A 39 6.24 1.67 5.12
N GLN A 40 6.55 0.42 5.49
CA GLN A 40 5.58 -0.66 5.55
C GLN A 40 4.47 -0.37 6.57
N ALA A 41 4.85 0.17 7.74
CA ALA A 41 3.91 0.57 8.77
C ALA A 41 2.98 1.69 8.30
N GLU A 42 3.52 2.74 7.68
CA GLU A 42 2.73 3.83 7.10
C GLU A 42 1.78 3.32 6.01
N ASN A 43 2.28 2.49 5.09
CA ASN A 43 1.47 1.93 4.00
C ASN A 43 0.33 1.06 4.56
N SER A 44 0.57 0.29 5.62
CA SER A 44 -0.45 -0.52 6.26
C SER A 44 -1.59 0.32 6.87
N ALA A 45 -1.26 1.44 7.52
CA ALA A 45 -2.25 2.36 8.08
C ALA A 45 -3.08 3.02 6.97
N LEU A 46 -2.44 3.46 5.89
CA LEU A 46 -3.13 4.03 4.73
C LEU A 46 -4.06 3.03 4.06
N ARG A 47 -3.63 1.77 3.90
CA ARG A 47 -4.48 0.70 3.35
C ARG A 47 -5.71 0.45 4.20
N GLN A 48 -5.56 0.40 5.53
CA GLN A 48 -6.70 0.23 6.42
C GLN A 48 -7.70 1.39 6.29
N ARG A 49 -7.21 2.63 6.23
CA ARG A 49 -8.07 3.81 6.03
C ARG A 49 -8.79 3.76 4.68
N ASN A 50 -8.10 3.40 3.61
CA ASN A 50 -8.71 3.26 2.29
C ASN A 50 -9.79 2.19 2.27
N GLN A 51 -9.57 1.03 2.92
CA GLN A 51 -10.60 0.00 3.02
C GLN A 51 -11.84 0.46 3.79
N LEU A 52 -11.67 1.29 4.82
CA LEU A 52 -12.80 1.87 5.55
C LEU A 52 -13.57 2.86 4.66
N LEU A 53 -12.86 3.78 3.99
CA LEU A 53 -13.46 4.75 3.09
C LEU A 53 -14.17 4.10 1.91
N GLU A 54 -13.59 3.04 1.35
CA GLU A 54 -14.21 2.29 0.25
C GLU A 54 -15.52 1.63 0.68
N ARG A 55 -15.56 1.07 1.91
CA ARG A 55 -16.81 0.55 2.48
C ARG A 55 -17.84 1.65 2.71
N GLU A 56 -17.43 2.80 3.22
CA GLU A 56 -18.32 3.93 3.45
C GLU A 56 -18.92 4.46 2.14
N VAL A 57 -18.10 4.57 1.09
CA VAL A 57 -18.57 4.93 -0.26
C VAL A 57 -19.53 3.88 -0.80
N LEU A 58 -19.25 2.59 -0.60
CA LEU A 58 -20.14 1.51 -1.06
C LEU A 58 -21.48 1.55 -0.33
N ASP A 59 -21.47 1.78 0.98
CA ASP A 59 -22.68 1.86 1.82
C ASP A 59 -23.52 3.08 1.45
N LEU A 60 -22.88 4.24 1.24
CA LEU A 60 -23.53 5.45 0.75
C LEU A 60 -24.19 5.24 -0.62
N LYS A 61 -23.51 4.57 -1.56
CA LYS A 61 -24.07 4.25 -2.87
C LYS A 61 -25.27 3.31 -2.76
N ASN A 62 -25.11 2.20 -2.06
CA ASN A 62 -26.20 1.22 -1.89
C ASN A 62 -27.41 1.85 -1.16
N GLY A 63 -27.19 2.73 -0.20
CA GLY A 63 -28.25 3.45 0.50
C GLY A 63 -29.00 4.42 -0.41
N LEU A 64 -28.30 5.13 -1.29
CA LEU A 64 -28.91 6.01 -2.30
C LEU A 64 -29.69 5.20 -3.34
N ASP A 65 -29.11 4.11 -3.85
CA ASP A 65 -29.74 3.23 -4.82
C ASP A 65 -31.05 2.64 -4.26
N ALA A 66 -31.05 2.23 -2.98
CA ALA A 66 -32.26 1.72 -2.32
C ALA A 66 -33.35 2.80 -2.14
N ILE A 67 -32.98 4.05 -1.87
CA ILE A 67 -33.92 5.17 -1.78
C ILE A 67 -34.47 5.53 -3.17
N GLU A 68 -33.61 5.52 -4.18
CA GLU A 68 -33.98 5.78 -5.57
C GLU A 68 -34.95 4.71 -6.10
N GLU A 69 -34.69 3.44 -5.84
CA GLU A 69 -35.59 2.36 -6.24
C GLU A 69 -36.96 2.48 -5.55
N ARG A 70 -37.00 2.87 -4.28
CA ARG A 70 -38.24 3.19 -3.56
C ARG A 70 -38.98 4.38 -4.21
N ALA A 71 -38.27 5.45 -4.56
CA ALA A 71 -38.85 6.63 -5.20
C ALA A 71 -39.42 6.32 -6.60
N ARG A 72 -38.71 5.50 -7.38
CA ARG A 72 -39.14 5.08 -8.72
C ARG A 72 -40.34 4.11 -8.66
N SER A 73 -40.32 3.15 -7.74
CA SER A 73 -41.36 2.10 -7.64
C SER A 73 -42.64 2.54 -6.93
N ASP A 74 -42.55 3.23 -5.78
CA ASP A 74 -43.72 3.58 -4.97
C ASP A 74 -44.31 4.94 -5.34
N LEU A 75 -43.46 5.90 -5.74
CA LEU A 75 -43.86 7.29 -5.98
C LEU A 75 -43.90 7.64 -7.47
N GLY A 76 -43.48 6.72 -8.35
CA GLY A 76 -43.43 6.94 -9.79
C GLY A 76 -42.55 8.12 -10.19
N MET A 77 -41.58 8.50 -9.35
CA MET A 77 -40.69 9.61 -9.62
C MET A 77 -39.69 9.24 -10.72
N VAL A 78 -39.48 10.17 -11.64
CA VAL A 78 -38.57 10.05 -12.79
C VAL A 78 -37.59 11.21 -12.70
N GLY A 79 -36.30 10.95 -12.94
CA GLY A 79 -35.28 12.00 -12.92
C GLY A 79 -35.55 13.10 -13.96
N GLU A 80 -35.08 14.33 -13.71
CA GLU A 80 -35.32 15.47 -14.61
C GLU A 80 -34.81 15.25 -16.05
N ASP A 81 -33.83 14.34 -16.22
CA ASP A 81 -33.22 13.99 -17.52
C ASP A 81 -33.62 12.59 -18.05
N GLU A 82 -34.62 11.92 -17.47
CA GLU A 82 -35.01 10.56 -17.86
C GLU A 82 -36.36 10.50 -18.61
N THR A 83 -36.45 9.62 -19.62
CA THR A 83 -37.72 9.35 -20.33
C THR A 83 -38.32 8.04 -19.83
N PHE A 84 -39.48 8.11 -19.16
CA PHE A 84 -40.19 6.94 -18.65
C PHE A 84 -41.04 6.27 -19.74
N TYR A 85 -40.78 4.99 -20.01
CA TYR A 85 -41.56 4.17 -20.93
C TYR A 85 -42.37 3.13 -20.14
N MET A 86 -43.69 3.25 -20.16
CA MET A 86 -44.60 2.25 -19.60
C MET A 86 -45.15 1.38 -20.73
N LEU A 87 -44.77 0.10 -20.75
CA LEU A 87 -45.39 -0.87 -21.66
C LEU A 87 -46.78 -1.20 -21.12
N ILE A 88 -47.81 -0.85 -21.88
CA ILE A 88 -49.19 -1.23 -21.62
C ILE A 88 -49.51 -2.37 -22.60
N GLU A 89 -49.84 -3.54 -22.08
CA GLU A 89 -50.34 -4.69 -22.86
C GLU A 89 -51.85 -4.59 -23.08
#